data_AF-A0A0C1GNT8-F1
#
_entry.id   AF-A0A0C1GNT8-F1
#
_cell.length_a   1.000
_cell.length_b   1.000
_cell.length_c   1.000
_cell.angle_alpha   90.00
_cell.angle_beta   90.00
_cell.angle_gamma   90.00
#
_symmetry.space_group_name_H-M   'P 1'
#
loop_
_entity.id
_entity.type
_entity.pdbx_description
1 polymer ?
#
loop_
_entity_poly.entity_id
_entity_poly.type
_entity_poly.pdbx_seq_one_letter_code
_entity_poly.pdbx_strand_id
1 'polypeptide(L)'
;MIATFTAAFFATSALAEKKPKGAKPTDPQQIASLYAGKTSHWNNGGFAYWGPGGEYQGLNKTGDAIGVGKWYVTNRGKLCHESKWYWEEGGVAKSDDGTWCWDFVTAPDGVVWERFQEDKKNWYRHSAEKQRNGNTQKKKLASMRAKFGI
;
A
#
# COMPACT_ATOMS: atom_id res chain seq x y z
N MET A 1 15.27 7.77 44.29
CA MET A 1 14.12 8.09 43.41
C MET A 1 14.53 7.82 41.98
N ILE A 2 14.06 6.73 41.39
CA ILE A 2 14.27 6.43 39.97
C ILE A 2 12.92 6.64 39.30
N ALA A 3 12.80 7.72 38.52
CA ALA A 3 11.61 8.01 37.74
C ALA A 3 11.71 7.25 36.42
N THR A 4 11.06 6.09 36.34
CA THR A 4 10.86 5.36 35.10
C THR A 4 9.83 6.09 34.25
N PHE A 5 10.28 6.80 33.21
CA PHE A 5 9.40 7.35 32.18
C PHE A 5 8.94 6.22 31.25
N THR A 6 7.73 5.72 31.49
CA THR A 6 7.03 4.84 30.55
C THR A 6 6.53 5.70 29.39
N ALA A 7 7.24 5.68 28.26
CA ALA A 7 6.76 6.25 27.02
C ALA A 7 5.61 5.38 26.48
N ALA A 8 4.38 5.87 26.63
CA ALA A 8 3.21 5.28 25.99
C ALA A 8 3.30 5.49 24.47
N PHE A 9 3.65 4.43 23.73
CA PHE A 9 3.50 4.38 22.28
C PHE A 9 2.01 4.33 21.95
N PHE A 10 1.40 5.49 21.71
CA PHE A 10 0.09 5.54 21.08
C PHE A 10 0.24 5.11 19.62
N ALA A 11 -0.03 3.84 19.33
CA ALA A 11 -0.28 3.41 17.96
C ALA A 11 -1.55 4.14 17.48
N THR A 12 -1.37 5.23 16.74
CA THR A 12 -2.48 5.93 16.10
C THR A 12 -3.06 5.04 15.01
N SER A 13 -4.07 4.26 15.37
CA SER A 13 -4.97 3.61 14.42
C SER A 13 -5.52 4.69 13.49
N ALA A 14 -5.27 4.57 12.19
CA ALA A 14 -5.86 5.48 11.21
C ALA A 14 -7.39 5.32 11.26
N LEU A 15 -8.09 6.30 11.84
CA LEU A 15 -9.54 6.31 11.89
C LEU A 15 -10.09 6.63 10.49
N ALA A 16 -11.22 6.02 10.15
CA ALA A 16 -11.95 6.33 8.94
C ALA A 16 -12.59 7.71 9.07
N GLU A 17 -12.29 8.64 8.16
CA GLU A 17 -12.77 10.01 8.21
C GLU A 17 -13.35 10.47 6.87
N LYS A 18 -14.00 11.64 6.87
CA LYS A 18 -14.43 12.31 5.64
C LYS A 18 -13.23 12.95 4.95
N LYS A 19 -13.34 13.17 3.63
CA LYS A 19 -12.35 13.97 2.89
C LYS A 19 -12.16 15.33 3.59
N PRO A 20 -10.92 15.76 3.86
CA PRO A 20 -10.69 17.07 4.48
C PRO A 20 -11.18 18.21 3.59
N LYS A 21 -11.79 19.23 4.20
CA LYS A 21 -12.26 20.42 3.50
C LYS A 21 -11.07 21.18 2.90
N GLY A 22 -11.23 21.66 1.67
CA GLY A 22 -10.18 22.42 0.97
C GLY A 22 -9.00 21.58 0.49
N ALA A 23 -9.02 20.25 0.68
CA ALA A 23 -7.93 19.39 0.22
C ALA A 23 -7.81 19.35 -1.30
N LYS A 24 -6.58 19.47 -1.80
CA LYS A 24 -6.22 19.44 -3.22
C LYS A 24 -5.57 18.10 -3.57
N PRO A 25 -5.55 17.67 -4.84
CA PRO A 25 -4.76 16.50 -5.26
C PRO A 25 -3.31 16.62 -4.76
N THR A 26 -2.78 15.56 -4.16
CA THR A 26 -1.38 15.53 -3.72
C THR A 26 -0.45 15.57 -4.93
N ASP A 27 0.68 16.26 -4.77
CA ASP A 27 1.71 16.32 -5.81
C ASP A 27 2.19 14.90 -6.21
N PRO A 28 2.28 14.58 -7.51
CA PRO A 28 2.70 13.24 -7.95
C PRO A 28 4.10 12.82 -7.46
N GLN A 29 5.06 13.74 -7.38
CA GLN A 29 6.40 13.43 -6.88
C GLN A 29 6.37 13.16 -5.38
N GLN A 30 5.55 13.90 -4.63
CA GLN A 30 5.31 13.61 -3.22
C GLN A 30 4.76 12.19 -3.04
N ILE A 31 3.75 11.78 -3.80
CA ILE A 31 3.24 10.39 -3.75
C ILE A 31 4.34 9.39 -4.11
N ALA A 32 5.08 9.61 -5.19
CA ALA A 32 6.16 8.71 -5.58
C ALA A 32 7.19 8.54 -4.45
N SER A 33 7.57 9.62 -3.77
CA SER A 33 8.53 9.59 -2.65
C SER A 33 8.04 8.79 -1.43
N LEU A 34 6.72 8.75 -1.20
CA LEU A 34 6.12 8.00 -0.10
C LEU A 34 6.20 6.48 -0.31
N TYR A 35 6.23 6.01 -1.57
CA TYR A 35 6.08 4.58 -1.90
C TYR A 35 7.30 3.97 -2.58
N ALA A 36 8.01 4.72 -3.43
CA ALA A 36 9.10 4.18 -4.24
C ALA A 36 10.19 3.52 -3.37
N GLY A 37 10.52 2.27 -3.72
CA GLY A 37 11.48 1.45 -2.99
C GLY A 37 11.01 0.97 -1.63
N LYS A 38 9.70 0.99 -1.34
CA LYS A 38 9.14 0.58 -0.04
C LYS A 38 8.14 -0.56 -0.17
N THR A 39 7.95 -1.29 0.93
CA THR A 39 6.83 -2.19 1.13
C THR A 39 5.77 -1.52 2.02
N SER A 40 4.54 -1.42 1.52
CA SER A 40 3.36 -1.10 2.31
C SER A 40 2.88 -2.31 3.10
N HIS A 41 2.56 -2.09 4.37
CA HIS A 41 1.97 -3.03 5.30
C HIS A 41 0.54 -2.58 5.56
N TRP A 42 -0.44 -3.28 4.98
CA TRP A 42 -1.84 -2.88 5.11
C TRP A 42 -2.43 -3.30 6.46
N ASN A 43 -3.35 -2.49 6.99
CA ASN A 43 -3.92 -2.71 8.33
C ASN A 43 -4.57 -4.09 8.49
N ASN A 44 -5.24 -4.56 7.46
CA ASN A 44 -5.94 -5.86 7.48
C ASN A 44 -5.01 -7.03 7.12
N GLY A 45 -3.70 -6.78 7.03
CA GLY A 45 -2.69 -7.72 6.54
C GLY A 45 -2.47 -7.63 5.02
N GLY A 46 -1.49 -8.39 4.56
CA GLY A 46 -1.00 -8.33 3.19
C GLY A 46 0.07 -7.24 3.01
N PHE A 47 0.74 -7.30 1.87
CA PHE A 47 1.90 -6.47 1.58
C PHE A 47 1.90 -6.04 0.13
N ALA A 48 2.40 -4.84 -0.15
CA ALA A 48 2.66 -4.38 -1.50
C ALA A 48 4.05 -3.75 -1.55
N TYR A 49 4.95 -4.31 -2.35
CA TYR A 49 6.24 -3.72 -2.66
C TYR A 49 6.14 -2.90 -3.94
N TRP A 50 6.60 -1.64 -3.83
CA TRP A 50 6.59 -0.64 -4.90
C TRP A 50 8.04 -0.40 -5.34
N GLY A 51 8.53 -1.19 -6.27
CA GLY A 51 9.89 -1.09 -6.79
C GLY A 51 10.14 0.28 -7.42
N PRO A 52 11.35 0.87 -7.25
CA PRO A 52 11.62 2.23 -7.72
C PRO A 52 11.57 2.38 -9.26
N GLY A 53 11.71 1.27 -10.00
CA GLY A 53 11.54 1.22 -11.45
C GLY A 53 10.09 1.02 -11.93
N GLY A 54 9.10 1.15 -11.04
CA GLY A 54 7.69 0.94 -11.38
C GLY A 54 7.22 -0.51 -11.24
N GLU A 55 8.02 -1.42 -10.68
CA GLU A 55 7.62 -2.82 -10.43
C GLU A 55 6.66 -2.92 -9.24
N TYR A 56 5.55 -3.64 -9.39
CA TYR A 56 4.63 -3.97 -8.31
C TYR A 56 4.73 -5.46 -7.94
N GLN A 57 4.80 -5.74 -6.65
CA GLN A 57 4.70 -7.10 -6.11
C GLN A 57 3.81 -7.11 -4.85
N GLY A 58 2.71 -7.85 -4.88
CA GLY A 58 1.73 -7.95 -3.79
C GLY A 58 1.69 -9.34 -3.15
N LEU A 59 1.37 -9.38 -1.86
CA LEU A 59 0.91 -10.59 -1.18
C LEU A 59 -0.42 -10.28 -0.50
N ASN A 60 -1.38 -11.19 -0.61
CA ASN A 60 -2.64 -11.05 0.12
C ASN A 60 -2.42 -11.29 1.63
N LYS A 61 -3.49 -11.12 2.41
CA LYS A 61 -3.47 -11.24 3.87
C LYS A 61 -2.89 -12.56 4.37
N THR A 62 -3.27 -13.67 3.75
CA THR A 62 -2.84 -15.02 4.14
C THR A 62 -1.49 -15.42 3.56
N GLY A 63 -0.99 -14.67 2.56
CA GLY A 63 0.28 -14.95 1.89
C GLY A 63 0.22 -16.17 0.96
N ASP A 64 -0.98 -16.58 0.54
CA ASP A 64 -1.21 -17.68 -0.40
C ASP A 64 -1.54 -17.19 -1.83
N ALA A 65 -1.75 -15.88 -2.01
CA ALA A 65 -1.87 -15.23 -3.31
C ALA A 65 -0.77 -14.18 -3.52
N ILE A 66 -0.28 -14.09 -4.76
CA ILE A 66 0.75 -13.14 -5.19
C ILE A 66 0.23 -12.26 -6.32
N GLY A 67 0.41 -10.95 -6.20
CA GLY A 67 0.20 -10.00 -7.30
C GLY A 67 1.53 -9.62 -7.93
N VAL A 68 1.63 -9.62 -9.25
CA VAL A 68 2.81 -9.14 -9.98
C VAL A 68 2.38 -8.18 -11.08
N GLY A 69 3.08 -7.07 -11.22
CA GLY A 69 2.77 -6.11 -12.28
C GLY A 69 3.59 -4.84 -12.20
N LYS A 70 2.96 -3.72 -12.53
CA LYS A 70 3.56 -2.39 -12.49
C LYS A 70 2.73 -1.43 -11.64
N TRP A 71 3.37 -0.41 -11.09
CA TRP A 71 2.70 0.70 -10.44
C TRP A 71 3.14 2.03 -11.04
N TYR A 72 2.29 3.04 -10.90
CA TYR A 72 2.54 4.38 -11.38
C TYR A 72 1.76 5.42 -10.57
N VAL A 73 2.21 6.67 -10.63
CA VAL A 73 1.50 7.82 -10.08
C VAL A 73 0.93 8.67 -11.21
N THR A 74 -0.35 9.00 -11.14
CA THR A 74 -1.01 9.88 -12.11
C THR A 74 -0.83 11.36 -11.74
N ASN A 75 -0.96 12.24 -12.74
CA ASN A 75 -0.97 13.70 -12.53
C ASN A 75 -2.18 14.21 -11.72
N ARG A 76 -3.17 13.36 -11.42
CA ARG A 76 -4.36 13.69 -10.63
C ARG A 76 -4.27 13.19 -9.17
N GLY A 77 -3.06 12.95 -8.67
CA GLY A 77 -2.84 12.55 -7.28
C GLY A 77 -3.35 11.13 -7.00
N LYS A 78 -3.07 10.18 -7.88
CA LYS A 78 -3.43 8.76 -7.68
C LYS A 78 -2.20 7.89 -7.77
N LEU A 79 -2.09 6.88 -6.90
CA LEU A 79 -1.18 5.76 -7.05
C LEU A 79 -1.99 4.57 -7.53
N CYS A 80 -1.59 3.96 -8.65
CA CYS A 80 -2.27 2.80 -9.22
C CYS A 80 -1.29 1.65 -9.42
N HIS A 81 -1.78 0.42 -9.35
CA HIS A 81 -1.10 -0.73 -9.93
C HIS A 81 -1.99 -1.47 -10.91
N GLU A 82 -1.37 -1.86 -12.01
CA GLU A 82 -1.88 -2.85 -12.96
C GLU A 82 -1.14 -4.15 -12.67
N SER A 83 -1.85 -5.18 -12.22
CA SER A 83 -1.22 -6.41 -11.78
C SER A 83 -2.08 -7.63 -12.03
N LYS A 84 -1.42 -8.76 -12.27
CA LYS A 84 -2.05 -10.06 -12.30
C LYS A 84 -1.83 -10.76 -10.96
N TRP A 85 -2.93 -11.18 -10.35
CA TRP A 85 -2.94 -11.94 -9.11
C TRP A 85 -3.04 -13.43 -9.41
N TYR A 86 -2.28 -14.23 -8.68
CA TYR A 86 -2.21 -15.68 -8.79
C TYR A 86 -2.50 -16.29 -7.43
N TRP A 87 -3.37 -17.30 -7.40
CA TRP A 87 -3.72 -18.05 -6.20
C TRP A 87 -4.06 -19.49 -6.57
N GLU A 88 -4.40 -20.29 -5.56
CA GLU A 88 -4.83 -21.67 -5.75
C GLU A 88 -6.22 -21.86 -5.18
N GLU A 89 -7.10 -22.55 -5.90
CA GLU A 89 -8.45 -22.88 -5.48
C GLU A 89 -8.68 -24.37 -5.76
N GLY A 90 -8.90 -25.16 -4.71
CA GLY A 90 -9.10 -26.61 -4.83
C GLY A 90 -7.92 -27.36 -5.48
N GLY A 91 -6.67 -26.94 -5.23
CA GLY A 91 -5.48 -27.53 -5.84
C GLY A 91 -5.17 -27.02 -7.25
N VAL A 92 -6.01 -26.16 -7.80
CA VAL A 92 -5.87 -25.65 -9.17
C VAL A 92 -5.37 -24.20 -9.13
N ALA A 93 -4.29 -23.93 -9.86
CA ALA A 93 -3.80 -22.57 -10.03
C ALA A 93 -4.83 -21.70 -10.77
N LYS A 94 -5.10 -20.52 -10.22
CA LYS A 94 -6.00 -19.50 -10.75
C LYS A 94 -5.26 -18.19 -10.89
N SER A 95 -5.76 -17.33 -11.76
CA SER A 95 -5.25 -15.97 -11.88
C SER A 95 -6.29 -15.02 -12.44
N ASP A 96 -6.18 -13.75 -12.07
CA ASP A 96 -7.00 -12.67 -12.60
C ASP A 96 -6.18 -11.38 -12.64
N ASP A 97 -6.44 -10.53 -13.63
CA ASP A 97 -5.77 -9.25 -13.79
C ASP A 97 -6.70 -8.08 -13.45
N GLY A 98 -6.11 -6.98 -13.01
CA GLY A 98 -6.89 -5.81 -12.63
C GLY A 98 -6.05 -4.58 -12.42
N THR A 99 -6.77 -3.48 -12.22
CA THR A 99 -6.20 -2.17 -11.89
C THR A 99 -6.81 -1.67 -10.59
N TRP A 100 -5.95 -1.33 -9.64
CA TRP A 100 -6.34 -0.84 -8.32
C TRP A 100 -5.64 0.46 -8.04
N CYS A 101 -6.38 1.42 -7.49
CA CYS A 101 -5.87 2.77 -7.28
C CYS A 101 -6.24 3.31 -5.89
N TRP A 102 -5.33 4.13 -5.36
CA TRP A 102 -5.53 4.99 -4.20
C TRP A 102 -5.55 6.44 -4.65
N ASP A 103 -6.54 7.18 -4.15
CA ASP A 103 -6.60 8.63 -4.27
C ASP A 103 -5.80 9.27 -3.14
N PHE A 104 -5.02 10.30 -3.47
CA PHE A 104 -4.28 11.10 -2.51
C PHE A 104 -4.69 12.57 -2.60
N VAL A 105 -4.96 13.16 -1.44
CA VAL A 105 -5.18 14.61 -1.33
C VAL A 105 -4.34 15.17 -0.19
N THR A 106 -3.89 16.41 -0.37
CA THR A 106 -3.19 17.17 0.67
C THR A 106 -4.14 18.22 1.22
N ALA A 107 -4.37 18.16 2.52
CA ALA A 107 -5.19 19.12 3.24
C ALA A 107 -4.45 20.48 3.39
N PRO A 108 -5.16 21.58 3.72
CA PRO A 108 -4.54 22.90 3.88
C PRO A 108 -3.43 22.98 4.94
N ASP A 109 -3.43 22.06 5.91
CA ASP A 109 -2.40 21.90 6.93
C ASP A 109 -1.16 21.11 6.44
N GLY A 110 -1.13 20.72 5.17
CA GLY A 110 -0.04 19.95 4.56
C GLY A 110 -0.11 18.44 4.79
N VAL A 111 -1.12 17.94 5.52
CA VAL A 111 -1.27 16.51 5.77
C VAL A 111 -1.77 15.79 4.52
N VAL A 112 -1.09 14.70 4.16
CA VAL A 112 -1.53 13.80 3.09
C VAL A 112 -2.57 12.81 3.61
N TRP A 113 -3.64 12.66 2.84
CA TRP A 113 -4.73 11.73 3.06
C TRP A 113 -4.84 10.78 1.87
N GLU A 114 -5.15 9.53 2.14
CA GLU A 114 -5.30 8.46 1.17
C GLU A 114 -6.67 7.81 1.26
N ARG A 115 -7.19 7.34 0.13
CA ARG A 115 -8.40 6.52 0.05
C ARG A 115 -8.24 5.46 -1.02
N PHE A 116 -8.49 4.21 -0.67
CA PHE A 116 -8.59 3.14 -1.65
C PHE A 116 -9.87 3.30 -2.47
N GLN A 117 -9.81 3.27 -3.80
CA GLN A 117 -10.98 3.59 -4.64
C GLN A 117 -12.14 2.60 -4.51
N GLU A 118 -11.89 1.36 -4.09
CA GLU A 118 -12.97 0.40 -3.79
C GLU A 118 -13.68 0.78 -2.48
N ASP A 119 -12.98 1.35 -1.51
CA ASP A 119 -13.59 2.03 -0.36
C ASP A 119 -13.98 3.46 -0.75
N LYS A 120 -15.13 3.58 -1.39
CA LYS A 120 -15.64 4.87 -1.90
C LYS A 120 -15.89 5.92 -0.79
N LYS A 121 -15.90 5.54 0.48
CA LYS A 121 -16.40 6.37 1.58
C LYS A 121 -15.29 6.99 2.41
N ASN A 122 -14.33 6.18 2.86
CA ASN A 122 -13.45 6.58 3.95
C ASN A 122 -12.12 7.14 3.45
N TRP A 123 -11.72 8.28 4.02
CA TRP A 123 -10.38 8.83 3.88
C TRP A 123 -9.59 8.55 5.14
N TYR A 124 -8.31 8.29 4.96
CA TYR A 124 -7.39 7.98 6.04
C TYR A 124 -6.19 8.89 5.95
N ARG A 125 -5.69 9.36 7.09
CA ARG A 125 -4.41 10.06 7.11
C ARG A 125 -3.31 9.09 6.65
N HIS A 126 -2.46 9.51 5.72
CA HIS A 126 -1.34 8.70 5.28
C HIS A 126 -0.41 8.43 6.47
N SER A 127 0.00 7.19 6.64
CA SER A 127 0.86 6.77 7.75
C SER A 127 2.18 6.23 7.21
N ALA A 128 3.26 6.99 7.48
CA ALA A 128 4.62 6.57 7.16
C ALA A 128 5.03 5.28 7.90
N GLU A 129 4.42 4.97 9.04
CA GLU A 129 4.69 3.74 9.80
C GLU A 129 4.30 2.47 9.04
N LYS A 130 3.36 2.58 8.10
CA LYS A 130 2.95 1.48 7.21
C LYS A 130 3.92 1.26 6.06
N GLN A 131 4.90 2.15 5.86
CA GLN A 131 5.85 2.07 4.78
C GLN A 131 7.22 1.63 5.33
N ARG A 132 7.72 0.49 4.85
CA ARG A 132 9.04 -0.03 5.23
C ARG A 132 9.98 0.02 4.04
N ASN A 133 11.20 0.52 4.25
CA ASN A 133 12.19 0.60 3.18
C ASN A 133 12.60 -0.79 2.68
N GLY A 134 12.77 -0.92 1.37
CA GLY A 134 13.13 -2.16 0.70
C GLY A 134 11.96 -3.12 0.50
N ASN A 135 12.24 -4.26 -0.14
CA ASN A 135 11.28 -5.34 -0.30
C ASN A 135 11.32 -6.24 0.95
N THR A 136 10.48 -5.95 1.94
CA THR A 136 10.47 -6.72 3.20
C THR A 136 9.95 -8.15 3.03
N GLN A 137 9.32 -8.46 1.90
CA GLN A 137 8.74 -9.78 1.60
C GLN A 137 9.52 -10.56 0.53
N LYS A 138 10.74 -10.14 0.19
CA LYS A 138 11.54 -10.66 -0.95
C LYS A 138 11.58 -12.19 -1.04
N LYS A 139 11.84 -12.88 0.09
CA LYS A 139 11.92 -14.35 0.11
C LYS A 139 10.58 -15.02 -0.17
N LYS A 140 9.50 -14.53 0.46
CA LYS A 140 8.15 -15.07 0.28
C LYS A 140 7.65 -14.81 -1.13
N LEU A 141 7.86 -13.61 -1.66
CA LEU A 141 7.55 -13.28 -3.05
C LEU A 141 8.28 -14.20 -4.02
N ALA A 142 9.59 -14.42 -3.87
CA ALA A 142 10.34 -15.35 -4.71
C ALA A 142 9.80 -16.79 -4.65
N SER A 143 9.43 -17.28 -3.46
CA SER A 143 8.81 -18.60 -3.29
C SER A 143 7.45 -18.70 -3.98
N MET A 144 6.60 -17.67 -3.86
CA MET A 144 5.29 -17.64 -4.50
C MET A 144 5.40 -17.53 -6.03
N ARG A 145 6.36 -16.76 -6.53
CA ARG A 145 6.70 -16.70 -7.95
C ARG A 145 7.09 -18.07 -8.51
N ALA A 146 8.00 -18.77 -7.82
CA ALA A 146 8.38 -20.13 -8.18
C ALA A 146 7.18 -21.10 -8.14
N LYS A 147 6.32 -21.01 -7.12
CA LYS A 147 5.10 -21.83 -7.00
C LYS A 147 4.19 -21.70 -8.23
N PHE A 148 4.02 -20.50 -8.75
CA PHE A 148 3.13 -20.21 -9.88
C PHE A 148 3.85 -20.14 -11.24
N GLY A 149 5.16 -20.37 -11.29
CA GLY A 149 5.95 -20.38 -12.53
C GLY A 149 6.09 -19.01 -13.21
N ILE A 150 6.23 -17.94 -12.42
CA ILE A 150 6.29 -16.54 -12.89
C ILE A 150 7.54 -15.78 -12.44
#